data_AF-A0A0D0QEI6-F1
#
_entry.id   AF-A0A0D0QEI6-F1
#
_cell.length_a   1.000
_cell.length_b   1.000
_cell.length_c   1.000
_cell.angle_alpha   90.00
_cell.angle_beta   90.00
_cell.angle_gamma   90.00
#
_symmetry.space_group_name_H-M   'P 1'
#
loop_
_entity.id
_entity.type
_entity.pdbx_description
1 polymer ?
#
loop_
_entity_poly.entity_id
_entity_poly.type
_entity_poly.pdbx_seq_one_letter_code
_entity_poly.pdbx_strand_id
1 'polypeptide(L)'
;MGGSLPLGYDRHSVPERRELVVNETEAETVRTLFRLYDKFGSLRELEFEAARLGPRPKMVVYASGRRRGDGPFRRGQLHYLLANPICLGQIRHRDRTWPGQHPAIIDADLLAQVQEKLQAAAGKRRGGTRRRASPAAWLVGRLVDETGDRLTPTHTTKGGRRYRYYVSNRLVGGGPDPAGWRLPAPTLERAVAGAIGRHLVAAAERQAVVTGIPATLLAGIGERTIALGRRPDLPSDWSEQARLLGIPACHPVRCSSPCPP
;
A
#
# COMPACT_ATOMS: atom_id res chain seq x y z
N MET A 1 24.23 16.64 20.80
CA MET A 1 22.94 16.28 20.17
C MET A 1 22.45 17.46 19.34
N GLY A 2 22.93 17.60 18.11
CA GLY A 2 22.43 18.63 17.17
C GLY A 2 21.29 18.04 16.36
N GLY A 3 20.05 18.41 16.65
CA GLY A 3 18.87 17.87 15.98
C GLY A 3 17.55 18.33 16.59
N SER A 4 16.45 18.03 15.90
CA SER A 4 15.09 18.26 16.40
C SER A 4 14.81 17.36 17.60
N LEU A 5 14.24 17.94 18.65
CA LEU A 5 13.87 17.20 19.85
C LEU A 5 12.70 16.24 19.56
N PRO A 6 12.72 15.05 20.19
CA PRO A 6 11.59 14.13 20.12
C PRO A 6 10.39 14.72 20.86
N LEU A 7 9.18 14.36 20.42
CA LEU A 7 7.94 14.72 21.12
C LEU A 7 7.92 14.05 22.50
N GLY A 8 7.53 14.79 23.54
CA GLY A 8 7.51 14.31 24.93
C GLY A 8 8.73 14.73 25.75
N TYR A 9 9.73 15.32 25.11
CA TYR A 9 10.99 15.70 25.77
C TYR A 9 11.45 17.10 25.38
N ASP A 10 12.00 17.80 26.36
CA ASP A 10 12.69 19.08 26.21
C ASP A 10 14.17 18.95 26.57
N ARG A 11 14.97 19.95 26.19
CA ARG A 11 16.38 20.01 26.61
C ARG A 11 16.43 20.35 28.09
N HIS A 12 17.36 19.73 28.80
CA HIS A 12 17.67 20.16 30.16
C HIS A 12 17.99 21.66 30.19
N SER A 13 17.56 22.33 31.26
CA SER A 13 17.81 23.75 31.52
C SER A 13 19.29 24.14 31.59
N VAL A 14 20.20 23.17 31.77
CA VAL A 14 21.64 23.38 31.87
C VAL A 14 22.25 23.02 30.52
N PRO A 15 22.75 23.99 29.72
CA PRO A 15 23.21 23.75 28.35
C PRO A 15 24.34 22.71 28.21
N GLU A 16 25.14 22.55 29.25
CA GLU A 16 26.24 21.58 29.31
C GLU A 16 25.74 20.14 29.49
N ARG A 17 24.60 19.95 30.17
CA ARG A 17 23.96 18.64 30.30
C ARG A 17 23.17 18.33 29.04
N ARG A 18 23.72 17.43 28.22
CA ARG A 18 23.08 16.92 26.99
C ARG A 18 21.97 15.91 27.28
N GLU A 19 21.18 16.17 28.32
CA GLU A 19 20.12 15.30 28.82
C GLU A 19 18.75 15.78 28.33
N LEU A 20 17.82 14.84 28.19
CA LEU A 20 16.43 15.10 27.83
C LEU A 20 15.57 15.03 29.10
N VAL A 21 14.76 16.05 29.32
CA VAL A 21 13.81 16.13 30.44
C VAL A 21 12.41 15.90 29.89
N VAL A 22 11.57 15.16 30.63
CA VAL A 22 10.19 14.88 30.22
C VAL A 22 9.38 16.16 30.28
N ASN A 23 8.67 16.47 29.20
CA ASN A 23 7.61 17.48 29.19
C ASN A 23 6.28 16.77 29.41
N GLU A 24 5.69 16.89 30.60
CA GLU A 24 4.50 16.12 30.96
C GLU A 24 3.29 16.36 30.03
N THR A 25 3.12 17.56 29.49
CA THR A 25 2.02 17.87 28.56
C THR A 25 2.19 17.12 27.23
N GLU A 26 3.41 17.14 26.67
CA GLU A 26 3.73 16.38 25.47
C GLU A 26 3.75 14.87 25.76
N ALA A 27 4.22 14.46 26.95
CA ALA A 27 4.28 13.07 27.38
C ALA A 27 2.88 12.45 27.51
N GLU A 28 1.90 13.18 28.05
CA GLU A 28 0.52 12.70 28.12
C GLU A 28 -0.10 12.51 26.73
N THR A 29 0.27 13.37 25.77
CA THR A 29 -0.09 13.18 24.36
C THR A 29 0.49 11.88 23.82
N VAL A 30 1.77 11.60 24.10
CA VAL A 30 2.42 10.34 23.71
C VAL A 30 1.72 9.15 24.37
N ARG A 31 1.51 9.17 25.70
CA ARG A 31 0.78 8.11 26.44
C ARG A 31 -0.61 7.85 25.85
N THR A 32 -1.35 8.90 25.51
CA THR A 32 -2.66 8.81 24.88
C THR A 32 -2.58 8.11 23.51
N LEU A 33 -1.64 8.50 22.65
CA LEU A 33 -1.47 7.88 21.34
C LEU A 33 -1.10 6.39 21.44
N PHE A 34 -0.27 6.02 22.41
CA PHE A 34 0.07 4.62 22.68
C PHE A 34 -1.15 3.81 23.13
N ARG A 35 -1.94 4.32 24.10
CA ARG A 35 -3.19 3.68 24.56
C ARG A 35 -4.22 3.54 23.43
N LEU A 36 -4.37 4.56 22.59
CA LEU A 36 -5.28 4.51 21.44
C LEU A 36 -4.82 3.45 20.43
N TYR A 37 -3.52 3.41 20.11
CA TYR A 37 -3.01 2.40 19.19
C TYR A 37 -3.18 0.99 19.75
N ASP A 38 -2.92 0.80 21.04
CA ASP A 38 -3.12 -0.47 21.71
C ASP A 38 -4.59 -0.93 21.63
N LYS A 39 -5.55 -0.01 21.82
CA LYS A 39 -6.98 -0.28 21.69
C LYS A 39 -7.40 -0.69 20.28
N PHE A 40 -6.93 0.01 19.25
CA PHE A 40 -7.42 -0.18 17.87
C PHE A 40 -6.59 -1.19 17.05
N GLY A 41 -5.28 -1.29 17.31
CA GLY A 41 -4.35 -2.10 16.51
C GLY A 41 -4.16 -1.63 15.07
N SER A 42 -4.72 -0.47 14.69
CA SER A 42 -4.72 0.06 13.32
C SER A 42 -4.20 1.49 13.27
N LEU A 43 -3.12 1.71 12.49
CA LEU A 43 -2.57 3.05 12.27
C LEU A 43 -3.56 4.00 11.57
N ARG A 44 -4.51 3.46 10.79
CA ARG A 44 -5.53 4.28 10.11
C ARG A 44 -6.56 4.80 11.10
N GLU A 45 -7.03 3.94 12.00
CA GLU A 45 -7.97 4.33 13.06
C GLU A 45 -7.32 5.29 14.05
N LEU A 46 -6.04 5.04 14.39
CA LEU A 46 -5.27 5.98 15.20
C LEU A 46 -5.16 7.37 14.56
N GLU A 47 -4.90 7.46 13.25
CA GLU A 47 -4.82 8.74 12.55
C GLU A 47 -6.16 9.48 12.57
N PHE A 48 -7.26 8.76 12.38
CA PHE A 48 -8.61 9.33 12.46
C PHE A 48 -8.95 9.84 13.86
N GLU A 49 -8.71 9.04 14.89
CA GLU A 49 -8.98 9.41 16.28
C GLU A 49 -8.03 10.51 16.78
N ALA A 50 -6.76 10.50 16.37
CA ALA A 50 -5.83 11.59 16.65
C ALA A 50 -6.24 12.89 15.96
N ALA A 51 -6.81 12.84 14.76
CA ALA A 51 -7.37 14.03 14.11
C ALA A 51 -8.60 14.56 14.87
N ARG A 52 -9.43 13.67 15.42
CA ARG A 52 -10.63 14.02 16.20
C ARG A 52 -10.31 14.62 17.57
N LEU A 53 -9.36 14.04 18.30
CA LEU A 53 -8.95 14.51 19.62
C LEU A 53 -8.07 15.77 19.54
N GLY A 54 -7.53 16.06 18.36
CA GLY A 54 -6.74 17.25 18.09
C GLY A 54 -5.30 17.31 18.63
N PRO A 55 -4.64 16.25 19.18
CA PRO A 55 -3.23 16.36 19.53
C PRO A 55 -2.38 16.74 18.31
N ARG A 56 -1.34 17.56 18.54
CA ARG A 56 -0.46 18.07 17.50
C ARG A 56 0.97 17.57 17.66
N PRO A 57 1.69 17.32 16.54
CA PRO A 57 3.12 17.05 16.59
C PRO A 57 3.90 18.27 17.08
N LYS A 58 5.11 18.04 17.61
CA LYS A 58 5.99 19.10 18.09
C LYS A 58 6.30 20.09 16.97
N MET A 59 6.07 21.37 17.21
CA MET A 59 6.39 22.42 16.27
C MET A 59 7.91 22.66 16.26
N VAL A 60 8.53 22.51 15.10
CA VAL A 60 9.95 22.81 14.88
C VAL A 60 10.06 23.93 13.87
N VAL A 61 10.73 25.00 14.28
CA VAL A 61 11.12 26.11 13.39
C VAL A 61 12.58 25.93 13.03
N TYR A 62 12.86 25.78 11.75
CA TYR A 62 14.23 25.67 11.24
C TYR A 62 14.87 27.07 11.12
N ALA A 63 16.21 27.13 11.11
CA ALA A 63 16.94 28.39 10.92
C ALA A 63 16.57 29.12 9.60
N SER A 64 16.06 28.38 8.61
CA SER A 64 15.54 28.91 7.34
C SER A 64 14.12 29.51 7.44
N GLY A 65 13.52 29.59 8.63
CA GLY A 65 12.15 30.06 8.84
C GLY A 65 11.06 29.03 8.49
N ARG A 66 11.42 27.89 7.89
CA ARG A 66 10.48 26.80 7.62
C ARG A 66 9.91 26.25 8.93
N ARG A 67 8.59 26.05 8.99
CA ARG A 67 7.89 25.44 10.12
C ARG A 67 7.52 23.99 9.79
N ARG A 68 7.59 23.10 10.78
CA ARG A 68 7.13 21.71 10.70
C ARG A 68 6.34 21.40 11.97
N GLY A 69 5.18 20.76 11.83
CA GLY A 69 4.40 20.28 12.98
C GLY A 69 3.20 21.14 13.36
N ASP A 70 2.70 22.00 12.47
CA ASP A 70 1.46 22.76 12.66
C ASP A 70 0.19 21.95 12.30
N GLY A 71 0.30 21.01 11.36
CA GLY A 71 -0.78 20.12 10.94
C GLY A 71 -1.09 18.96 11.90
N PRO A 72 -2.21 18.23 11.67
CA PRO A 72 -2.52 17.01 12.42
C PRO A 72 -1.45 15.93 12.20
N PHE A 73 -1.41 14.95 13.11
CA PHE A 73 -0.51 13.80 12.98
C PHE A 73 -0.77 13.05 11.68
N ARG A 74 0.27 12.91 10.86
CA ARG A 74 0.25 12.04 9.68
C ARG A 74 0.64 10.62 10.09
N ARG A 75 0.11 9.63 9.37
CA ARG A 75 0.44 8.20 9.58
C ARG A 75 1.93 7.88 9.73
N GLY A 76 2.79 8.51 8.93
CA GLY A 76 4.23 8.29 9.01
C GLY A 76 4.86 8.82 10.31
N GLN A 77 4.34 9.93 10.84
CA GLN A 77 4.77 10.48 12.12
C GLN A 77 4.31 9.61 13.29
N LEU A 78 3.08 9.10 13.24
CA LEU A 78 2.55 8.16 14.23
C LEU A 78 3.35 6.85 14.26
N HIS A 79 3.62 6.27 13.09
CA HIS A 79 4.47 5.08 13.01
C HIS A 79 5.87 5.35 13.56
N TYR A 80 6.48 6.48 13.20
CA TYR A 80 7.81 6.85 13.72
C TYR A 80 7.80 6.98 15.25
N LEU A 81 6.78 7.63 15.81
CA LEU A 81 6.62 7.79 17.26
C LEU A 81 6.48 6.44 17.96
N LEU A 82 5.56 5.59 17.48
CA LEU A 82 5.28 4.29 18.09
C LEU A 82 6.46 3.30 17.98
N ALA A 83 7.27 3.41 16.93
CA ALA A 83 8.45 2.56 16.72
C ALA A 83 9.72 3.07 17.40
N ASN A 84 9.71 4.25 18.02
CA ASN A 84 10.92 4.86 18.55
C ASN A 84 11.21 4.37 19.99
N PRO A 85 12.39 3.74 20.24
CA PRO A 85 12.76 3.28 21.58
C PRO A 85 13.00 4.43 22.58
N ILE A 86 13.00 5.68 22.13
CA ILE A 86 13.17 6.85 23.00
C ILE A 86 12.14 6.93 24.13
N CYS A 87 10.92 6.43 23.89
CA CYS A 87 9.86 6.40 24.88
C CYS A 87 10.17 5.47 26.08
N LEU A 88 11.13 4.55 25.96
CA LEU A 88 11.63 3.69 27.05
C LEU A 88 12.86 4.25 27.78
N GLY A 89 13.24 5.50 27.52
CA GLY A 89 14.52 5.98 28.06
C GLY A 89 15.73 5.46 27.30
N GLN A 90 15.57 4.91 26.09
CA GLN A 90 16.65 4.33 25.29
C GLN A 90 17.00 5.20 24.08
N ILE A 91 18.24 5.12 23.58
CA ILE A 91 18.70 5.90 22.43
C ILE A 91 19.18 4.93 21.35
N ARG A 92 18.61 5.05 20.14
CA ARG A 92 19.05 4.30 18.98
C ARG A 92 20.21 5.01 18.29
N HIS A 93 21.33 4.32 18.14
CA HIS A 93 22.46 4.76 17.35
C HIS A 93 22.81 3.68 16.32
N ARG A 94 22.54 3.99 15.04
CA ARG A 94 22.59 3.04 13.92
C ARG A 94 21.67 1.84 14.18
N ASP A 95 22.22 0.64 14.23
CA ASP A 95 21.50 -0.61 14.41
C ASP A 95 21.47 -1.08 15.88
N ARG A 96 22.05 -0.30 16.80
CA ARG A 96 22.11 -0.63 18.23
C ARG A 96 21.30 0.35 19.06
N THR A 97 20.69 -0.18 20.12
CA THR A 97 19.94 0.58 21.12
C THR A 97 20.72 0.58 22.41
N TRP A 98 20.87 1.76 23.02
CA TRP A 98 21.64 1.98 24.25
C TRP A 98 20.72 2.54 25.33
N PRO A 99 20.96 2.26 26.62
CA PRO A 99 20.25 2.93 27.70
C PRO A 99 20.60 4.44 27.64
N GLY A 100 19.58 5.28 27.60
CA GLY A 100 19.69 6.73 27.68
C GLY A 100 19.69 7.20 29.13
N GLN A 101 20.07 8.46 29.33
CA GLN A 101 20.05 9.12 30.64
C GLN A 101 18.71 9.83 30.92
N HIS A 102 17.71 9.63 30.07
CA HIS A 102 16.43 10.31 30.15
C HIS A 102 15.32 9.39 30.67
N PRO A 103 14.36 9.90 31.47
CA PRO A 103 13.27 9.07 31.99
C PRO A 103 12.38 8.50 30.88
N ALA A 104 11.87 7.28 31.07
CA ALA A 104 10.88 6.68 30.18
C ALA A 104 9.52 7.39 30.30
N ILE A 105 8.84 7.60 29.17
CA ILE A 105 7.47 8.14 29.13
C ILE A 105 6.44 7.02 29.17
N ILE A 106 6.78 5.87 28.59
CA ILE A 106 5.91 4.72 28.38
C ILE A 106 6.46 3.51 29.13
N ASP A 107 5.57 2.70 29.68
CA ASP A 107 5.89 1.43 30.32
C ASP A 107 6.45 0.40 29.31
N ALA A 108 7.40 -0.43 29.75
CA ALA A 108 8.00 -1.49 28.95
C ALA A 108 6.95 -2.46 28.39
N ASP A 109 5.95 -2.81 29.20
CA ASP A 109 4.91 -3.77 28.84
C ASP A 109 3.98 -3.22 27.76
N LEU A 110 3.58 -1.95 27.89
CA LEU A 110 2.75 -1.28 26.88
C LEU A 110 3.51 -1.14 25.55
N LEU A 111 4.80 -0.80 25.59
CA LEU A 111 5.58 -0.73 24.36
C LEU A 111 5.72 -2.11 23.72
N ALA A 112 6.00 -3.15 24.48
CA ALA A 112 6.12 -4.51 23.97
C ALA A 112 4.85 -4.96 23.22
N GLN A 113 3.67 -4.73 23.80
CA GLN A 113 2.38 -5.02 23.18
C GLN A 113 2.17 -4.23 21.87
N VAL A 114 2.52 -2.94 21.88
CA VAL A 114 2.42 -2.09 20.69
C VAL A 114 3.40 -2.54 19.59
N GLN A 115 4.64 -2.91 19.95
CA GLN A 115 5.60 -3.44 18.99
C GLN A 115 5.12 -4.75 18.38
N GLU A 116 4.58 -5.66 19.18
CA GLU A 116 4.02 -6.92 18.67
C GLU A 116 2.90 -6.64 17.65
N LYS A 117 1.97 -5.73 17.98
CA LYS A 117 0.90 -5.30 17.07
C LYS A 117 1.44 -4.65 15.79
N LEU A 118 2.47 -3.82 15.89
CA LEU A 118 3.14 -3.22 14.74
C LEU A 118 3.81 -4.27 13.84
N GLN A 119 4.50 -5.26 14.43
CA GLN A 119 5.14 -6.33 13.67
C GLN A 119 4.11 -7.25 12.99
N ALA A 120 3.03 -7.61 13.70
CA ALA A 120 1.92 -8.35 13.13
C ALA A 120 1.26 -7.58 11.96
N ALA A 121 1.14 -6.26 12.08
CA ALA A 121 0.64 -5.39 11.02
C ALA A 121 1.66 -5.20 9.87
N ALA A 122 2.96 -5.23 10.13
CA ALA A 122 4.01 -5.18 9.11
C ALA A 122 4.06 -6.47 8.27
N GLY A 123 3.87 -7.63 8.92
CA GLY A 123 3.70 -8.93 8.28
C GLY A 123 2.46 -9.00 7.39
N LYS A 124 1.38 -8.28 7.75
CA LYS A 124 0.24 -7.99 6.87
C LYS A 124 0.66 -6.94 5.83
N ARG A 125 1.49 -7.34 4.86
CA ARG A 125 1.97 -6.47 3.78
C ARG A 125 0.82 -5.60 3.25
N ARG A 126 0.99 -4.28 3.34
CA ARG A 126 0.09 -3.28 2.75
C ARG A 126 0.04 -3.50 1.23
N GLY A 127 -0.99 -4.21 0.74
CA GLY A 127 -1.11 -4.62 -0.66
C GLY A 127 -0.23 -5.80 -1.10
N GLY A 128 0.39 -6.53 -0.17
CA GLY A 128 1.33 -7.60 -0.49
C GLY A 128 0.79 -9.00 -0.33
N THR A 129 -0.43 -9.19 -0.76
CA THR A 129 -0.63 -10.21 -1.78
C THR A 129 -0.59 -9.43 -3.10
N ARG A 130 0.52 -9.48 -3.86
CA ARG A 130 0.53 -10.34 -5.08
C ARG A 130 -0.19 -11.67 -4.80
N ARG A 131 -1.46 -11.59 -4.40
CA ARG A 131 -2.50 -12.52 -4.81
C ARG A 131 -2.25 -12.37 -6.27
N ARG A 132 -1.71 -13.40 -6.93
CA ARG A 132 -1.84 -13.54 -8.39
C ARG A 132 -3.14 -12.83 -8.68
N ALA A 133 -3.06 -11.63 -9.29
CA ALA A 133 -4.25 -10.84 -9.49
C ALA A 133 -5.24 -11.87 -9.99
N SER A 134 -6.35 -12.13 -9.26
CA SER A 134 -7.30 -13.15 -9.73
C SER A 134 -7.40 -12.85 -11.21
N PRO A 135 -7.07 -13.78 -12.14
CA PRO A 135 -6.64 -13.41 -13.50
C PRO A 135 -7.52 -12.33 -14.16
N ALA A 136 -8.78 -12.31 -13.75
CA ALA A 136 -9.80 -11.28 -13.88
C ALA A 136 -9.59 -9.91 -13.14
N ALA A 137 -8.37 -9.37 -12.98
CA ALA A 137 -8.17 -7.99 -12.48
C ALA A 137 -6.84 -7.41 -13.00
N TRP A 138 -6.71 -7.31 -14.31
CA TRP A 138 -5.45 -6.94 -14.98
C TRP A 138 -5.26 -5.41 -15.11
N LEU A 139 -6.31 -4.62 -14.89
CA LEU A 139 -6.26 -3.15 -14.91
C LEU A 139 -5.80 -2.52 -13.58
N VAL A 140 -5.35 -3.33 -12.62
CA VAL A 140 -4.97 -2.85 -11.28
C VAL A 140 -3.80 -1.89 -11.36
N GLY A 141 -3.96 -0.71 -10.75
CA GLY A 141 -2.96 0.35 -10.74
C GLY A 141 -2.77 1.09 -12.06
N ARG A 142 -3.59 0.81 -13.08
CA ARG A 142 -3.61 1.52 -14.37
C ARG A 142 -4.73 2.54 -14.49
N LEU A 143 -5.81 2.35 -13.73
CA LEU A 143 -6.99 3.20 -13.75
C LEU A 143 -6.85 4.32 -12.72
N VAL A 144 -7.12 5.55 -13.17
CA VAL A 144 -7.26 6.75 -12.34
C VAL A 144 -8.62 7.39 -12.60
N ASP A 145 -9.20 8.03 -11.59
CA ASP A 145 -10.39 8.87 -11.75
C ASP A 145 -10.01 10.31 -12.13
N GLU A 146 -11.01 11.16 -12.31
CA GLU A 146 -10.86 12.57 -12.67
C GLU A 146 -10.07 13.39 -11.64
N THR A 147 -10.00 12.94 -10.40
CA THR A 147 -9.25 13.60 -9.33
C THR A 147 -7.82 13.07 -9.19
N GLY A 148 -7.43 12.12 -10.05
CA GLY A 148 -6.12 11.46 -10.02
C GLY A 148 -6.02 10.33 -8.98
N ASP A 149 -7.11 9.92 -8.34
CA ASP A 149 -7.11 8.82 -7.39
C ASP A 149 -7.13 7.47 -8.13
N ARG A 150 -6.40 6.48 -7.60
CA ARG A 150 -6.26 5.17 -8.25
C ARG A 150 -7.45 4.30 -7.95
N LEU A 151 -7.98 3.63 -8.97
CA LEU A 151 -9.07 2.69 -8.76
C LEU A 151 -8.55 1.35 -8.24
N THR A 152 -9.20 0.85 -7.20
CA THR A 152 -8.87 -0.39 -6.50
C THR A 152 -9.88 -1.49 -6.85
N PRO A 153 -9.44 -2.70 -7.21
CA PRO A 153 -10.33 -3.82 -7.49
C PRO A 153 -11.02 -4.29 -6.20
N THR A 154 -12.34 -4.25 -6.17
CA THR A 154 -13.17 -4.68 -5.04
C THR A 154 -14.20 -5.71 -5.51
N HIS A 155 -14.73 -6.51 -4.60
CA HIS A 155 -15.82 -7.43 -4.90
C HIS A 155 -16.85 -7.45 -3.79
N THR A 156 -18.09 -7.78 -4.14
CA THR A 156 -19.14 -8.15 -3.19
C THR A 156 -19.72 -9.50 -3.60
N THR A 157 -20.23 -10.25 -2.64
CA THR A 157 -20.89 -11.53 -2.87
C THR A 157 -22.35 -11.39 -2.49
N LYS A 158 -23.25 -11.60 -3.44
CA LYS A 158 -24.70 -11.58 -3.21
C LYS A 158 -25.32 -12.84 -3.82
N GLY A 159 -26.07 -13.60 -3.02
CA GLY A 159 -26.73 -14.84 -3.46
C GLY A 159 -25.76 -15.86 -4.05
N GLY A 160 -24.58 -16.04 -3.43
CA GLY A 160 -23.53 -16.94 -3.93
C GLY A 160 -22.78 -16.44 -5.18
N ARG A 161 -23.24 -15.36 -5.82
CA ARG A 161 -22.58 -14.76 -7.00
C ARG A 161 -21.63 -13.64 -6.58
N ARG A 162 -20.41 -13.68 -7.11
CA ARG A 162 -19.37 -12.66 -6.87
C ARG A 162 -19.42 -11.56 -7.94
N TYR A 163 -19.71 -10.33 -7.51
CA TYR A 163 -19.70 -9.14 -8.34
C TYR A 163 -18.39 -8.37 -8.16
N ARG A 164 -17.74 -7.99 -9.25
CA ARG A 164 -16.42 -7.33 -9.26
C ARG A 164 -16.53 -5.89 -9.75
N TYR A 165 -15.82 -4.98 -9.09
CA TYR A 165 -15.82 -3.56 -9.36
C TYR A 165 -14.42 -2.96 -9.27
N TYR A 166 -14.18 -1.88 -10.00
CA TYR A 166 -13.09 -0.94 -9.75
C TYR A 166 -13.67 0.28 -9.06
N VAL A 167 -13.16 0.62 -7.88
CA VAL A 167 -13.69 1.72 -7.07
C VAL A 167 -12.58 2.72 -6.72
N SER A 168 -12.89 4.02 -6.69
CA SER A 168 -11.93 5.04 -6.23
C SER A 168 -11.47 4.70 -4.80
N ASN A 169 -10.17 4.82 -4.53
CA ASN A 169 -9.58 4.37 -3.27
C ASN A 169 -10.17 5.10 -2.05
N ARG A 170 -10.59 6.37 -2.20
CA ARG A 170 -11.33 7.11 -1.17
C ARG A 170 -12.64 6.46 -0.72
N LEU A 171 -13.32 5.72 -1.60
CA LEU A 171 -14.52 4.96 -1.25
C LEU A 171 -14.19 3.67 -0.49
N VAL A 172 -12.91 3.25 -0.48
CA VAL A 172 -12.44 2.06 0.24
C VAL A 172 -12.14 2.46 1.69
N GLY A 173 -13.20 2.46 2.50
CA GLY A 173 -13.15 2.76 3.93
C GLY A 173 -13.09 4.25 4.28
N GLY A 174 -13.10 5.15 3.29
CA GLY A 174 -13.62 6.50 3.47
C GLY A 174 -15.12 6.47 3.20
N GLY A 175 -15.89 7.32 3.86
CA GLY A 175 -17.35 7.32 3.79
C GLY A 175 -17.93 7.53 2.38
N PRO A 176 -19.25 7.68 2.25
CA PRO A 176 -19.89 7.92 0.96
C PRO A 176 -19.36 9.24 0.35
N ASP A 177 -18.76 9.14 -0.84
CA ASP A 177 -18.30 10.28 -1.65
C ASP A 177 -19.03 10.25 -3.00
N PRO A 178 -19.82 11.28 -3.34
CA PRO A 178 -20.55 11.34 -4.62
C PRO A 178 -19.62 11.45 -5.84
N ALA A 179 -18.39 11.95 -5.69
CA ALA A 179 -17.40 12.02 -6.77
C ALA A 179 -16.63 10.70 -6.95
N GLY A 180 -16.81 9.72 -6.06
CA GLY A 180 -16.11 8.45 -6.13
C GLY A 180 -16.68 7.53 -7.21
N TRP A 181 -15.80 6.95 -8.03
CA TRP A 181 -16.21 6.08 -9.12
C TRP A 181 -16.45 4.65 -8.64
N ARG A 182 -17.47 3.98 -9.22
CA ARG A 182 -17.74 2.55 -9.03
C ARG A 182 -18.04 1.89 -10.38
N LEU A 183 -17.02 1.31 -10.99
CA LEU A 183 -17.12 0.74 -12.34
C LEU A 183 -17.25 -0.79 -12.28
N PRO A 184 -18.23 -1.41 -12.97
CA PRO A 184 -18.30 -2.87 -13.10
C PRO A 184 -17.06 -3.41 -13.83
N ALA A 185 -16.25 -4.21 -13.13
CA ALA A 185 -15.00 -4.72 -13.68
C ALA A 185 -15.18 -5.53 -14.98
N PRO A 186 -16.15 -6.46 -15.10
CA PRO A 186 -16.31 -7.25 -16.32
C PRO A 186 -16.65 -6.39 -17.55
N THR A 187 -17.41 -5.32 -17.39
CA THR A 187 -17.77 -4.44 -18.52
C THR A 187 -16.59 -3.57 -18.93
N LEU A 188 -15.90 -3.00 -17.95
CA LEU A 188 -14.71 -2.18 -18.20
C LEU A 188 -13.59 -2.99 -18.85
N GLU A 189 -13.26 -4.16 -18.30
CA GLU A 189 -12.21 -5.03 -18.82
C GLU A 189 -12.51 -5.46 -20.27
N ARG A 190 -13.76 -5.78 -20.60
CA ARG A 190 -14.17 -6.10 -21.97
C ARG A 190 -14.02 -4.93 -22.93
N ALA A 191 -14.42 -3.73 -22.49
CA ALA A 191 -14.28 -2.53 -23.30
C ALA A 191 -12.81 -2.22 -23.60
N VAL A 192 -11.93 -2.30 -22.59
CA VAL A 192 -10.50 -2.04 -22.77
C VAL A 192 -9.85 -3.14 -23.61
N ALA A 193 -10.14 -4.42 -23.37
CA ALA A 193 -9.63 -5.52 -24.18
C ALA A 193 -10.07 -5.39 -25.65
N GLY A 194 -11.32 -5.02 -25.90
CA GLY A 194 -11.82 -4.75 -27.25
C GLY A 194 -11.17 -3.54 -27.91
N ALA A 195 -10.92 -2.47 -27.16
CA ALA A 195 -10.20 -1.30 -27.66
C ALA A 195 -8.75 -1.63 -28.02
N ILE A 196 -8.04 -2.37 -27.17
CA ILE A 196 -6.69 -2.86 -27.43
C ILE A 196 -6.69 -3.77 -28.67
N GLY A 197 -7.61 -4.73 -28.75
CA GLY A 197 -7.73 -5.63 -29.90
C GLY A 197 -7.94 -4.88 -31.21
N ARG A 198 -8.90 -3.93 -31.24
CA ARG A 198 -9.12 -3.07 -32.42
C ARG A 198 -7.90 -2.23 -32.76
N HIS A 199 -7.21 -1.69 -31.76
CA HIS A 199 -6.00 -0.90 -31.97
C HIS A 199 -4.88 -1.75 -32.59
N LEU A 200 -4.67 -2.98 -32.09
CA LEU A 200 -3.68 -3.91 -32.62
C LEU A 200 -4.00 -4.34 -34.05
N VAL A 201 -5.26 -4.65 -34.36
CA VAL A 201 -5.70 -4.98 -35.72
C VAL A 201 -5.47 -3.80 -36.65
N ALA A 202 -5.95 -2.61 -36.29
CA ALA A 202 -5.76 -1.41 -37.11
C ALA A 202 -4.27 -1.03 -37.24
N ALA A 203 -3.44 -1.29 -36.23
CA ALA A 203 -1.99 -1.09 -36.30
C ALA A 203 -1.31 -2.11 -37.23
N ALA A 204 -1.75 -3.38 -37.21
CA ALA A 204 -1.27 -4.40 -38.12
C ALA A 204 -1.66 -4.09 -39.59
N GLU A 205 -2.88 -3.59 -39.81
CA GLU A 205 -3.39 -3.16 -41.11
C GLU A 205 -2.68 -1.91 -41.65
N ARG A 206 -2.29 -0.96 -40.78
CA ARG A 206 -1.62 0.30 -41.15
C ARG A 206 -0.10 0.19 -41.41
N GLN A 207 0.45 -1.03 -41.45
CA GLN A 207 1.86 -1.40 -41.72
C GLN A 207 2.83 -1.44 -40.51
N ALA A 208 3.70 -2.47 -40.55
CA ALA A 208 5.07 -2.47 -40.00
C ALA A 208 5.32 -2.68 -38.49
N VAL A 209 4.76 -3.73 -37.88
CA VAL A 209 5.45 -4.39 -36.74
C VAL A 209 5.45 -5.89 -36.99
N VAL A 210 6.65 -6.44 -37.13
CA VAL A 210 6.99 -7.84 -37.44
C VAL A 210 7.08 -8.18 -38.93
N THR A 211 8.22 -7.83 -39.51
CA THR A 211 8.88 -8.70 -40.49
C THR A 211 9.06 -10.09 -39.85
N GLY A 212 8.18 -11.04 -40.16
CA GLY A 212 8.36 -12.46 -39.82
C GLY A 212 7.20 -13.21 -39.18
N ILE A 213 6.04 -12.59 -38.91
CA ILE A 213 4.84 -13.34 -38.47
C ILE A 213 3.81 -13.29 -39.60
N PRO A 214 3.37 -14.46 -40.13
CA PRO A 214 2.36 -14.49 -41.19
C PRO A 214 1.04 -13.88 -40.70
N ALA A 215 0.40 -13.07 -41.54
CA ALA A 215 -0.82 -12.32 -41.21
C ALA A 215 -1.97 -13.20 -40.69
N THR A 216 -2.01 -14.48 -41.08
CA THR A 216 -2.96 -15.49 -40.59
C THR A 216 -2.83 -15.75 -39.08
N LEU A 217 -1.63 -15.63 -38.53
CA LEU A 217 -1.35 -15.82 -37.10
C LEU A 217 -1.81 -14.59 -36.29
N LEU A 218 -1.71 -13.39 -36.85
CA LEU A 218 -2.17 -12.14 -36.24
C LEU A 218 -3.70 -12.01 -36.27
N ALA A 219 -4.35 -12.39 -37.37
CA ALA A 219 -5.81 -12.50 -37.46
C ALA A 219 -6.34 -13.48 -36.39
N GLY A 220 -5.67 -14.63 -36.23
CA GLY A 220 -5.99 -15.60 -35.19
C GLY A 220 -5.82 -15.06 -33.77
N ILE A 221 -4.84 -14.19 -33.50
CA ILE A 221 -4.67 -13.54 -32.19
C ILE A 221 -5.76 -12.49 -31.95
N GLY A 222 -6.14 -11.70 -32.96
CA GLY A 222 -7.22 -10.71 -32.86
C GLY A 222 -8.57 -11.39 -32.53
N GLU A 223 -8.93 -12.43 -33.27
CA GLU A 223 -10.14 -13.21 -33.02
C GLU A 223 -10.12 -13.91 -31.67
N ARG A 224 -8.98 -14.51 -31.27
CA ARG A 224 -8.82 -15.15 -29.95
C ARG A 224 -8.88 -14.15 -28.80
N THR A 225 -8.35 -12.94 -28.97
CA THR A 225 -8.41 -11.87 -27.96
C THR A 225 -9.83 -11.33 -27.82
N ILE A 226 -10.57 -11.18 -28.92
CA ILE A 226 -12.00 -10.83 -28.92
C ILE A 226 -12.85 -11.97 -28.32
N ALA A 227 -12.52 -13.23 -28.61
CA ALA A 227 -13.19 -14.40 -28.04
C ALA A 227 -12.93 -14.54 -26.53
N LEU A 228 -11.71 -14.26 -26.05
CA LEU A 228 -11.37 -14.16 -24.63
C LEU A 228 -12.16 -13.06 -23.92
N GLY A 229 -12.39 -11.93 -24.59
CA GLY A 229 -13.26 -10.86 -24.09
C GLY A 229 -14.76 -11.22 -24.05
N ARG A 230 -15.19 -12.31 -24.73
CA ARG A 230 -16.60 -12.73 -24.80
C ARG A 230 -16.98 -13.85 -23.82
N ARG A 231 -16.03 -14.49 -23.12
CA ARG A 231 -16.32 -15.59 -22.17
C ARG A 231 -16.22 -15.14 -20.70
N PRO A 232 -17.35 -14.91 -20.01
CA PRO A 232 -17.37 -14.53 -18.59
C PRO A 232 -17.05 -15.68 -17.61
N ASP A 233 -16.82 -16.89 -18.11
CA ASP A 233 -16.86 -18.19 -17.42
C ASP A 233 -15.54 -18.99 -17.48
N LEU A 234 -14.42 -18.37 -17.87
CA LEU A 234 -13.13 -19.07 -17.90
C LEU A 234 -12.66 -19.45 -16.47
N PRO A 235 -12.27 -20.73 -16.25
CA PRO A 235 -11.74 -21.19 -14.97
C PRO A 235 -10.49 -20.39 -14.58
N SER A 236 -10.25 -20.15 -13.30
CA SER A 236 -9.17 -19.28 -12.84
C SER A 236 -7.74 -19.82 -13.05
N ASP A 237 -7.60 -21.04 -13.55
CA ASP A 237 -6.32 -21.69 -13.85
C ASP A 237 -5.91 -21.48 -15.31
N TRP A 238 -4.79 -20.79 -15.52
CA TRP A 238 -4.19 -20.55 -16.83
C TRP A 238 -3.85 -21.84 -17.59
N SER A 239 -3.54 -22.92 -16.86
CA SER A 239 -3.20 -24.23 -17.43
C SER A 239 -4.41 -24.87 -18.13
N GLU A 240 -5.60 -24.72 -17.54
CA GLU A 240 -6.86 -25.18 -18.13
C GLU A 240 -7.31 -24.25 -19.25
N GLN A 241 -7.11 -22.93 -19.10
CA GLN A 241 -7.38 -21.96 -20.16
C GLN A 241 -6.53 -22.25 -21.40
N ALA A 242 -5.22 -22.47 -21.25
CA ALA A 242 -4.32 -22.79 -22.36
C ALA A 242 -4.73 -24.08 -23.09
N ARG A 243 -5.19 -25.09 -22.34
CA ARG A 243 -5.68 -26.37 -22.88
C ARG A 243 -6.97 -26.21 -23.67
N LEU A 244 -7.93 -25.42 -23.17
CA LEU A 244 -9.19 -25.09 -23.84
C LEU A 244 -8.99 -24.21 -25.10
N LEU A 245 -7.91 -23.46 -25.15
CA LEU A 245 -7.57 -22.54 -26.25
C LEU A 245 -6.67 -23.18 -27.34
N GLY A 246 -6.34 -24.48 -27.20
CA GLY A 246 -5.46 -25.18 -28.13
C GLY A 246 -4.05 -24.57 -28.20
N ILE A 247 -3.61 -23.89 -27.14
CA ILE A 247 -2.27 -23.33 -27.04
C ILE A 247 -1.37 -24.46 -26.50
N PRO A 248 -0.33 -24.89 -27.23
CA PRO A 248 0.54 -25.96 -26.77
C PRO A 248 1.15 -25.57 -25.43
N ALA A 249 1.03 -26.45 -24.44
CA ALA A 249 1.60 -26.22 -23.13
C ALA A 249 3.12 -26.15 -23.28
N CYS A 250 3.70 -24.96 -23.20
CA CYS A 250 5.14 -24.81 -23.07
C CYS A 250 5.55 -25.43 -21.73
N HIS A 251 6.06 -26.67 -21.78
CA HIS A 251 6.82 -27.22 -20.68
C HIS A 251 8.00 -26.29 -20.40
N PRO A 252 8.30 -25.95 -19.14
CA PRO A 252 9.53 -25.25 -18.83
C PRO A 252 10.67 -26.16 -19.25
N VAL A 253 11.39 -25.77 -20.32
CA VAL A 253 12.61 -26.43 -20.74
C VAL A 253 13.56 -26.39 -19.54
N ARG A 254 13.68 -27.53 -18.84
CA ARG A 254 14.83 -27.77 -17.98
C ARG A 254 16.01 -27.90 -18.93
N CYS A 255 16.81 -26.84 -19.05
CA CYS A 255 18.16 -26.96 -19.59
C CYS A 255 18.97 -27.81 -18.60
N SER A 256 18.94 -29.13 -18.80
CA SER A 256 19.80 -30.09 -18.14
C SER A 256 20.71 -30.72 -19.20
N SER A 257 21.79 -30.03 -19.55
CA SER A 257 22.97 -30.58 -20.23
C SER A 257 24.16 -29.64 -20.00
N PRO A 258 25.34 -30.13 -19.60
CA PRO A 258 26.50 -29.31 -19.28
C PRO A 258 27.25 -28.87 -20.55
N CYS A 259 27.79 -27.66 -20.55
CA CYS A 259 28.66 -27.17 -21.62
C CYS A 259 29.92 -28.06 -21.77
N PRO A 260 30.32 -28.44 -23.00
CA PRO A 260 31.63 -29.03 -23.25
C PRO A 260 32.74 -27.95 -23.20
N PRO A 261 34.02 -28.36 -23.04
CA PRO A 261 35.12 -27.48 -22.63
C PRO A 261 35.47 -26.38 -23.65
#